data_AF-A0A815KBL5-F1
#
_entry.id   AF-A0A815KBL5-F1
#
_cell.length_a   1.000
_cell.length_b   1.000
_cell.length_c   1.000
_cell.angle_alpha   90.00
_cell.angle_beta   90.00
_cell.angle_gamma   90.00
#
_symmetry.space_group_name_H-M   'P 1'
#
loop_
_entity.id
_entity.type
_entity.pdbx_description
1 polymer ?
#
loop_
_entity_poly.entity_id
_entity_poly.type
_entity_poly.pdbx_seq_one_letter_code
_entity_poly.pdbx_strand_id
1 'polypeptide(L)'
;MINYHFFLIAILFITIIHAERARNDNLDDEENYLNTNNNEEDIIETIKRFLGKSKKTTTSKPTSDAISALITTTSSSIPTDKYGKKFNDACGVGNPCKNGGTCRTLPSGRHYCYCTDQYYGRNCEKKFKSTGYNTNNKITKNSCSSSPCLHGGECVPSDKTFFCRCKTPYYGTNCNKRLSKREEILDELFERYN
;
A
#
# COMPACT_ATOMS: atom_id res chain seq x y z
N MET A 1 27.58 17.84 -15.55
CA MET A 1 27.00 16.63 -16.16
C MET A 1 26.62 15.67 -15.03
N ILE A 2 25.50 15.91 -14.35
CA ILE A 2 24.97 14.97 -13.36
C ILE A 2 24.43 13.78 -14.17
N ASN A 3 24.96 12.60 -13.84
CA ASN A 3 25.01 11.42 -14.70
C ASN A 3 23.63 10.89 -15.06
N TYR A 4 23.39 10.68 -16.35
CA TYR A 4 22.23 10.00 -16.95
C TYR A 4 21.91 8.66 -16.27
N HIS A 5 22.95 8.00 -15.74
CA HIS A 5 22.86 6.78 -14.95
C HIS A 5 22.02 6.92 -13.66
N PHE A 6 22.10 8.06 -12.97
CA PHE A 6 21.31 8.32 -11.76
C PHE A 6 19.83 8.50 -12.06
N PHE A 7 19.54 9.20 -13.16
CA PHE A 7 18.17 9.42 -13.61
C PHE A 7 17.50 8.10 -13.99
N LEU A 8 18.24 7.19 -14.63
CA LEU A 8 17.75 5.86 -14.98
C LEU A 8 17.48 4.97 -13.76
N ILE A 9 18.36 4.99 -12.74
CA ILE A 9 18.16 4.22 -11.50
C ILE A 9 16.94 4.75 -10.74
N ALA A 10 16.79 6.07 -10.62
CA ALA A 10 15.64 6.69 -9.97
C ALA A 10 14.32 6.34 -10.69
N ILE A 11 14.28 6.43 -12.02
CA ILE A 11 13.10 6.06 -12.81
C ILE A 11 12.75 4.58 -12.62
N LEU A 12 13.73 3.68 -12.69
CA LEU A 12 13.50 2.24 -12.49
C LEU A 12 12.95 1.94 -11.09
N PHE A 13 13.40 2.65 -10.07
CA PHE A 13 12.93 2.45 -8.70
C PHE A 13 11.54 3.04 -8.48
N ILE A 14 11.25 4.18 -9.09
CA ILE A 14 9.92 4.81 -9.09
C ILE A 14 8.91 3.87 -9.78
N THR A 15 9.24 3.23 -10.89
CA THR A 15 8.33 2.29 -11.56
C THR A 15 8.06 1.03 -10.73
N ILE A 16 9.06 0.53 -9.99
CA ILE A 16 8.90 -0.57 -9.03
C ILE A 16 7.98 -0.15 -7.86
N ILE A 17 8.18 1.05 -7.30
CA ILE A 17 7.32 1.61 -6.24
C ILE A 17 5.87 1.77 -6.73
N HIS A 18 5.68 2.27 -7.96
CA HIS A 18 4.36 2.40 -8.58
C HIS A 18 3.68 1.04 -8.79
N ALA A 19 4.43 -0.01 -9.11
CA ALA A 19 3.91 -1.38 -9.22
C ALA A 19 3.46 -1.96 -7.87
N GLU A 20 4.08 -1.54 -6.75
CA GLU A 20 3.77 -2.00 -5.39
C GLU A 20 2.82 -1.08 -4.60
N ARG A 21 2.35 0.02 -5.22
CA ARG A 21 1.51 1.08 -4.63
C ARG A 21 0.10 0.64 -4.18
N ALA A 22 -0.23 -0.65 -4.26
CA ALA A 22 -1.57 -1.15 -3.99
C ALA A 22 -1.94 -1.33 -2.50
N ARG A 23 -1.10 -0.97 -1.51
CA ARG A 23 -1.47 -1.19 -0.09
C ARG A 23 -0.70 -0.46 1.03
N ASN A 24 0.13 0.56 0.77
CA ASN A 24 1.00 1.12 1.82
C ASN A 24 1.30 2.63 1.67
N ASP A 25 0.73 3.46 2.55
CA ASP A 25 0.89 4.93 2.56
C ASP A 25 2.35 5.39 2.76
N ASN A 26 3.26 4.52 3.25
CA ASN A 26 4.70 4.84 3.36
C ASN A 26 5.42 4.91 1.99
N LEU A 27 4.85 4.34 0.92
CA LEU A 27 5.48 4.34 -0.41
C LEU A 27 5.42 5.72 -1.08
N ASP A 28 4.36 6.50 -0.79
CA ASP A 28 4.17 7.84 -1.33
C ASP A 28 5.23 8.82 -0.79
N ASP A 29 5.61 8.69 0.48
CA ASP A 29 6.64 9.51 1.12
C ASP A 29 8.05 9.19 0.59
N GLU A 30 8.37 7.91 0.32
CA GLU A 30 9.68 7.51 -0.22
C GLU A 30 9.81 7.87 -1.72
N GLU A 31 8.73 7.81 -2.50
CA GLU A 31 8.68 8.32 -3.88
C GLU A 31 8.91 9.83 -3.94
N ASN A 32 8.30 10.59 -3.02
CA ASN A 32 8.49 12.04 -2.94
C ASN A 32 9.93 12.42 -2.51
N TYR A 33 10.57 11.62 -1.64
CA TYR A 33 11.96 11.82 -1.23
C TYR A 33 12.97 11.56 -2.38
N LEU A 34 12.75 10.54 -3.20
CA LEU A 34 13.59 10.25 -4.38
C LEU A 34 13.44 11.29 -5.49
N ASN A 35 12.26 11.93 -5.60
CA ASN A 35 12.01 13.00 -6.57
C ASN A 35 12.64 14.34 -6.16
N THR A 36 13.03 14.51 -4.91
CA THR A 36 13.51 15.80 -4.37
C THR A 36 14.96 15.77 -3.88
N ASN A 37 15.54 14.59 -3.62
CA ASN A 37 16.94 14.43 -3.20
C ASN A 37 17.84 14.05 -4.39
N ASN A 38 18.97 14.75 -4.55
CA ASN A 38 19.97 14.50 -5.60
C ASN A 38 21.31 13.97 -5.05
N ASN A 39 21.40 13.68 -3.74
CA ASN A 39 22.59 13.10 -3.13
C ASN A 39 22.64 11.58 -3.34
N GLU A 40 23.70 11.11 -3.97
CA GLU A 40 23.91 9.71 -4.34
C GLU A 40 23.93 8.77 -3.12
N GLU A 41 24.61 9.14 -2.03
CA GLU A 41 24.72 8.25 -0.86
C GLU A 41 23.36 8.03 -0.17
N ASP A 42 22.57 9.10 -0.05
CA ASP A 42 21.22 9.05 0.57
C ASP A 42 20.22 8.26 -0.30
N ILE A 43 20.31 8.41 -1.62
CA ILE A 43 19.49 7.65 -2.58
C ILE A 43 19.84 6.15 -2.49
N ILE A 44 21.13 5.80 -2.46
CA ILE A 44 21.59 4.42 -2.35
C ILE A 44 21.15 3.79 -1.01
N GLU A 45 21.22 4.52 0.10
CA GLU A 45 20.77 4.03 1.39
C GLU A 45 19.25 3.76 1.42
N THR A 46 18.46 4.64 0.80
CA THR A 46 17.01 4.48 0.66
C THR A 46 16.65 3.25 -0.17
N ILE A 47 17.34 3.04 -1.30
CA ILE A 47 17.19 1.87 -2.17
C ILE A 47 17.55 0.58 -1.42
N LYS A 48 18.67 0.55 -0.69
CA LYS A 48 19.09 -0.60 0.13
C LYS A 48 18.05 -0.96 1.19
N ARG A 49 17.43 0.04 1.83
CA ARG A 49 16.40 -0.17 2.84
C ARG A 49 15.13 -0.80 2.27
N PHE A 50 14.73 -0.43 1.06
CA PHE A 50 13.60 -1.04 0.37
C PHE A 50 13.88 -2.48 -0.07
N LEU A 51 15.01 -2.71 -0.74
CA LEU A 51 15.41 -4.06 -1.18
C LEU A 51 15.69 -5.00 0.01
N GLY A 52 16.04 -4.45 1.18
CA GLY A 52 16.26 -5.17 2.43
C GLY A 52 14.99 -5.59 3.20
N LYS A 53 13.78 -5.17 2.79
CA LYS A 53 12.53 -5.54 3.48
C LYS A 53 12.10 -7.02 3.30
N SER A 54 12.93 -7.87 2.66
CA SER A 54 12.64 -9.30 2.45
C SER A 54 13.29 -10.28 3.46
N LYS A 55 14.11 -9.85 4.44
CA LYS A 55 14.57 -10.77 5.51
C LYS A 55 14.71 -10.10 6.88
N LYS A 56 13.70 -10.30 7.75
CA LYS A 56 13.91 -10.72 9.14
C LYS A 56 12.62 -11.23 9.79
N THR A 57 12.43 -12.54 9.74
CA THR A 57 11.65 -13.29 10.74
C THR A 57 12.61 -14.31 11.34
N THR A 58 12.87 -14.20 12.65
CA THR A 58 13.26 -15.26 13.62
C THR A 58 13.79 -14.57 14.87
N THR A 59 12.95 -14.44 15.91
CA THR A 59 12.91 -15.31 17.12
C THR A 59 14.02 -15.00 18.14
N SER A 60 13.64 -14.30 19.21
CA SER A 60 14.21 -14.52 20.53
C SER A 60 13.07 -14.53 21.56
N LYS A 61 12.92 -15.69 22.19
CA LYS A 61 12.03 -16.06 23.30
C LYS A 61 12.25 -15.14 24.52
N PRO A 62 11.24 -14.88 25.37
CA PRO A 62 11.41 -14.04 26.55
C PRO A 62 12.26 -14.78 27.58
N THR A 63 13.42 -14.24 27.90
CA THR A 63 14.17 -14.61 29.11
C THR A 63 13.99 -13.52 30.15
N SER A 64 13.68 -13.97 31.35
CA SER A 64 13.42 -13.27 32.60
C SER A 64 14.30 -12.05 32.89
N ASP A 65 13.80 -10.84 32.64
CA ASP A 65 14.29 -9.60 33.28
C ASP A 65 13.11 -8.66 33.59
N ALA A 66 12.05 -9.21 34.18
CA ALA A 66 10.85 -8.47 34.57
C ALA A 66 10.97 -7.68 35.90
N ILE A 67 12.18 -7.42 36.42
CA ILE A 67 12.35 -6.81 37.75
C ILE A 67 13.16 -5.48 37.74
N SER A 68 13.57 -4.95 36.58
CA SER A 68 14.14 -3.59 36.50
C SER A 68 13.18 -2.51 36.01
N ALA A 69 11.94 -2.84 35.63
CA ALA A 69 10.97 -1.85 35.11
C ALA A 69 10.04 -1.27 36.19
N LEU A 70 10.15 -1.67 37.45
CA LEU A 70 9.27 -1.23 38.55
C LEU A 70 9.81 -0.06 39.39
N ILE A 71 10.94 0.54 39.02
CA ILE A 71 11.49 1.72 39.71
C ILE A 71 11.84 2.82 38.71
N THR A 72 10.85 3.38 38.02
CA THR A 72 11.00 4.74 37.45
C THR A 72 9.65 5.43 37.23
N THR A 73 8.81 5.51 38.27
CA THR A 73 7.80 6.58 38.34
C THR A 73 8.51 7.88 38.73
N THR A 74 8.95 8.67 37.75
CA THR A 74 9.03 10.16 37.73
C THR A 74 10.06 10.65 36.71
N SER A 75 9.75 10.56 35.42
CA SER A 75 10.24 11.53 34.43
C SER A 75 9.33 11.51 33.22
N SER A 76 8.70 12.65 32.94
CA SER A 76 7.85 12.90 31.77
C SER A 76 8.66 12.81 30.47
N SER A 77 9.07 11.61 30.06
CA SER A 77 9.65 11.38 28.74
C SER A 77 8.52 11.35 27.71
N ILE A 78 8.06 12.54 27.35
CA ILE A 78 7.19 12.74 26.18
C ILE A 78 7.87 12.05 24.99
N PRO A 79 7.19 11.13 24.27
CA PRO A 79 7.79 10.44 23.13
C PRO A 79 8.35 11.45 22.15
N THR A 80 9.56 11.20 21.68
CA THR A 80 10.22 12.02 20.66
C THR A 80 10.25 11.27 19.35
N ASP A 81 10.04 11.98 18.24
CA ASP A 81 10.29 11.41 16.93
C ASP A 81 11.80 11.23 16.69
N LYS A 82 12.16 10.67 15.53
CA LYS A 82 13.57 10.49 15.13
C LYS A 82 14.37 11.79 14.97
N TYR A 83 13.70 12.95 15.05
CA TYR A 83 14.29 14.29 15.00
C TYR A 83 14.30 14.97 16.39
N GLY A 84 13.95 14.24 17.46
CA GLY A 84 13.93 14.76 18.83
C GLY A 84 12.70 15.62 19.15
N LYS A 85 11.71 15.72 18.27
CA LYS A 85 10.50 16.50 18.50
C LYS A 85 9.55 15.73 19.41
N LYS A 86 9.29 16.29 20.59
CA LYS A 86 8.33 15.78 21.58
C LYS A 86 6.90 15.86 21.02
N PHE A 87 6.15 14.77 21.10
CA PHE A 87 4.73 14.73 20.70
C PHE A 87 3.87 13.97 21.71
N ASN A 88 2.58 14.30 21.73
CA ASN A 88 1.62 13.67 22.63
C ASN A 88 1.35 12.22 22.21
N ASP A 89 1.46 11.28 23.15
CA ASP A 89 1.14 9.87 22.90
C ASP A 89 -0.38 9.65 22.79
N ALA A 90 -0.88 9.71 21.55
CA ALA A 90 -2.31 9.53 21.27
C ALA A 90 -2.84 8.12 21.60
N CYS A 91 -1.96 7.12 21.73
CA CYS A 91 -2.33 5.77 22.16
C CYS A 91 -2.12 5.56 23.68
N GLY A 92 -1.38 6.46 24.34
CA GLY A 92 -0.92 6.29 25.72
C GLY A 92 -1.99 6.55 26.79
N VAL A 93 -2.95 7.45 26.52
CA VAL A 93 -4.06 7.76 27.45
C VAL A 93 -5.37 7.22 26.87
N GLY A 94 -5.51 5.89 26.91
CA GLY A 94 -6.69 5.17 26.44
C GLY A 94 -6.65 4.90 24.93
N ASN A 95 -6.57 3.63 24.56
CA ASN A 95 -6.54 3.22 23.15
C ASN A 95 -7.80 3.74 22.40
N PRO A 96 -7.65 4.64 21.41
CA PRO A 96 -8.77 5.18 20.65
C PRO A 96 -9.39 4.16 19.69
N CYS A 97 -8.65 3.12 19.30
CA CYS A 97 -9.09 2.08 18.37
C CYS A 97 -10.09 1.13 19.03
N LYS A 98 -11.23 0.91 18.36
CA LYS A 98 -12.31 0.02 18.78
C LYS A 98 -12.19 -1.36 18.12
N ASN A 99 -13.01 -2.30 18.58
CA ASN A 99 -13.23 -3.60 17.94
C ASN A 99 -11.95 -4.41 17.65
N GLY A 100 -10.99 -4.38 18.58
CA GLY A 100 -9.74 -5.12 18.47
C GLY A 100 -8.69 -4.47 17.58
N GLY A 101 -8.88 -3.20 17.18
CA GLY A 101 -7.90 -2.46 16.41
C GLY A 101 -6.62 -2.17 17.19
N THR A 102 -5.47 -2.27 16.52
CA THR A 102 -4.16 -1.94 17.10
C THR A 102 -3.84 -0.46 16.88
N CYS A 103 -3.50 0.26 17.95
CA CYS A 103 -3.18 1.68 17.90
C CYS A 103 -1.69 1.92 17.68
N ARG A 104 -1.37 2.88 16.81
CA ARG A 104 -0.01 3.40 16.63
C ARG A 104 -0.01 4.93 16.68
N THR A 105 0.82 5.51 17.53
CA THR A 105 1.05 6.96 17.54
C THR A 105 1.99 7.34 16.40
N LEU A 106 1.59 8.34 15.62
CA LEU A 106 2.36 8.94 14.53
C LEU A 106 3.24 10.07 15.06
N PRO A 107 4.34 10.42 14.38
CA PRO A 107 5.22 11.55 14.76
C PRO A 107 4.50 12.89 14.92
N SER A 108 3.33 13.06 14.30
CA SER A 108 2.48 14.24 14.47
C SER A 108 1.75 14.29 15.82
N GLY A 109 1.91 13.29 16.69
CA GLY A 109 1.10 13.12 17.91
C GLY A 109 -0.35 12.72 17.64
N ARG A 110 -0.66 12.23 16.44
CA ARG A 110 -1.98 11.67 16.08
C ARG A 110 -1.92 10.15 16.13
N HIS A 111 -3.04 9.48 16.31
CA HIS A 111 -3.09 8.02 16.24
C HIS A 111 -3.51 7.52 14.85
N TYR A 112 -3.09 6.29 14.55
CA TYR A 112 -3.59 5.48 13.45
C TYR A 112 -4.07 4.13 14.00
N CYS A 113 -5.20 3.65 13.49
CA CYS A 113 -5.78 2.38 13.90
C CYS A 113 -5.65 1.33 12.80
N TYR A 114 -4.95 0.24 13.08
CA TYR A 114 -4.97 -0.95 12.25
C TYR A 114 -6.22 -1.77 12.61
N CYS A 115 -7.22 -1.73 11.73
CA CYS A 115 -8.48 -2.43 11.96
C CYS A 115 -8.39 -3.92 11.58
N THR A 116 -9.22 -4.72 12.24
CA THR A 116 -9.46 -6.12 11.88
C THR A 116 -10.26 -6.19 10.57
N ASP A 117 -10.25 -7.36 9.92
CA ASP A 117 -10.91 -7.64 8.63
C ASP A 117 -12.42 -7.33 8.60
N GLN A 118 -13.07 -7.23 9.76
CA GLN A 118 -14.49 -6.96 9.90
C GLN A 118 -14.83 -5.48 10.17
N TYR A 119 -13.84 -4.62 10.40
CA TYR A 119 -14.05 -3.24 10.84
C TYR A 119 -13.24 -2.21 10.04
N TYR A 120 -13.75 -0.99 9.95
CA TYR A 120 -13.13 0.14 9.26
C TYR A 120 -13.53 1.47 9.93
N GLY A 121 -13.01 2.58 9.39
CA GLY A 121 -13.17 3.91 9.97
C GLY A 121 -11.94 4.34 10.74
N ARG A 122 -11.91 5.60 11.18
CA ARG A 122 -10.72 6.21 11.79
C ARG A 122 -10.31 5.51 13.09
N ASN A 123 -11.29 4.98 13.82
CA ASN A 123 -11.12 4.30 15.09
C ASN A 123 -11.65 2.85 15.02
N CYS A 124 -11.77 2.27 13.83
CA CYS A 124 -12.37 0.93 13.61
C CYS A 124 -13.80 0.80 14.15
N GLU A 125 -14.55 1.90 14.17
CA GLU A 125 -15.90 1.98 14.74
C GLU A 125 -17.00 1.43 13.81
N LYS A 126 -16.71 1.31 12.51
CA LYS A 126 -17.68 0.88 11.51
C LYS A 126 -17.45 -0.59 11.20
N LYS A 127 -18.52 -1.39 11.24
CA LYS A 127 -18.46 -2.80 10.83
C LYS A 127 -18.71 -2.90 9.33
N PHE A 128 -17.92 -3.68 8.60
CA PHE A 128 -18.31 -4.07 7.25
C PHE A 128 -19.62 -4.85 7.34
N LYS A 129 -20.63 -4.44 6.57
CA LYS A 129 -21.84 -5.25 6.42
C LYS A 129 -21.37 -6.57 5.85
N SER A 130 -21.51 -7.66 6.61
CA SER A 130 -21.15 -9.01 6.21
C SER A 130 -21.79 -9.31 4.86
N THR A 131 -21.10 -9.03 3.76
CA THR A 131 -21.41 -9.59 2.46
C THR A 131 -20.91 -11.03 2.55
N GLY A 132 -21.80 -11.90 3.01
CA GLY A 132 -21.60 -13.31 3.34
C GLY A 132 -20.28 -13.93 2.90
N TYR A 133 -19.30 -13.93 3.80
CA TYR A 133 -18.32 -15.01 3.82
C TYR A 133 -18.98 -16.21 4.49
N ASN A 134 -19.77 -16.95 3.72
CA ASN A 134 -20.14 -18.31 4.09
C ASN A 134 -18.96 -19.19 3.69
N THR A 135 -18.26 -19.76 4.66
CA THR A 135 -17.16 -20.73 4.49
C THR A 135 -17.54 -21.98 3.70
N ASN A 136 -18.80 -22.13 3.31
CA ASN A 136 -19.31 -23.22 2.47
C ASN A 136 -19.57 -22.79 1.01
N ASN A 137 -19.35 -21.52 0.64
CA ASN A 137 -19.48 -21.06 -0.74
C ASN A 137 -18.10 -20.89 -1.37
N LYS A 138 -17.56 -22.03 -1.82
CA LYS A 138 -16.61 -22.15 -2.92
C LYS A 138 -16.81 -20.97 -3.88
N ILE A 139 -15.92 -19.96 -3.83
CA ILE A 139 -15.99 -18.81 -4.73
C ILE A 139 -16.07 -19.36 -6.14
N THR A 140 -17.24 -19.16 -6.73
CA THR A 140 -17.69 -19.92 -7.87
C THR A 140 -16.93 -19.44 -9.09
N LYS A 141 -16.34 -20.43 -9.73
CA LYS A 141 -15.82 -20.58 -11.09
C LYS A 141 -16.70 -19.97 -12.22
N ASN A 142 -17.38 -18.83 -12.02
CA ASN A 142 -18.48 -18.37 -12.88
C ASN A 142 -18.53 -16.84 -13.12
N SER A 143 -17.56 -16.02 -12.69
CA SER A 143 -17.61 -14.58 -12.97
C SER A 143 -17.59 -14.25 -14.47
N CYS A 144 -17.07 -15.16 -15.30
CA CYS A 144 -17.08 -15.06 -16.76
C CYS A 144 -18.21 -15.82 -17.46
N SER A 145 -19.07 -16.55 -16.75
CA SER A 145 -20.10 -17.38 -17.39
C SER A 145 -21.20 -16.59 -18.06
N SER A 146 -21.44 -15.37 -17.58
CA SER A 146 -22.43 -14.45 -18.15
C SER A 146 -21.88 -13.67 -19.35
N SER A 147 -20.68 -14.02 -19.84
CA SER A 147 -19.98 -13.36 -20.95
C SER A 147 -20.03 -11.82 -20.86
N PRO A 148 -19.52 -11.23 -19.77
CA PRO A 148 -19.69 -9.81 -19.51
C PRO A 148 -18.88 -8.90 -20.47
N CYS A 149 -17.90 -9.45 -21.19
CA CYS A 149 -17.05 -8.71 -22.11
C CYS A 149 -17.67 -8.61 -23.51
N LEU A 150 -17.95 -7.38 -23.94
CA LEU A 150 -18.54 -7.10 -25.25
C LEU A 150 -17.47 -7.05 -26.35
N HIS A 151 -17.94 -7.01 -27.61
CA HIS A 151 -17.11 -6.81 -28.81
C HIS A 151 -15.90 -7.75 -28.93
N GLY A 152 -16.05 -8.99 -28.46
CA GLY A 152 -15.01 -10.01 -28.54
C GLY A 152 -13.85 -9.84 -27.56
N GLY A 153 -14.05 -9.08 -26.48
CA GLY A 153 -13.12 -9.02 -25.34
C GLY A 153 -13.02 -10.38 -24.62
N GLU A 154 -11.82 -10.72 -24.15
CA GLU A 154 -11.57 -11.95 -23.40
C GLU A 154 -11.89 -11.72 -21.92
N CYS A 155 -12.76 -12.57 -21.36
CA CYS A 155 -13.08 -12.52 -19.94
C CYS A 155 -12.08 -13.33 -19.13
N VAL A 156 -11.48 -12.69 -18.13
CA VAL A 156 -10.53 -13.33 -17.22
C VAL A 156 -11.11 -13.32 -15.80
N PRO A 157 -11.32 -14.49 -15.18
CA PRO A 157 -11.81 -14.57 -13.81
C PRO A 157 -10.76 -14.07 -12.82
N SER A 158 -11.21 -13.42 -11.75
CA SER A 158 -10.40 -12.92 -10.64
C SER A 158 -11.06 -13.26 -9.30
N ASP A 159 -10.30 -13.29 -8.21
CA ASP A 159 -10.68 -13.83 -6.89
C ASP A 159 -12.06 -13.40 -6.35
N LYS A 160 -12.57 -12.23 -6.78
CA LYS A 160 -13.90 -11.71 -6.39
C LYS A 160 -14.76 -11.21 -7.55
N THR A 161 -14.27 -11.27 -8.80
CA THR A 161 -14.85 -10.57 -9.96
C THR A 161 -14.37 -11.17 -11.28
N PHE A 162 -14.64 -10.51 -12.40
CA PHE A 162 -13.96 -10.70 -13.68
C PHE A 162 -13.25 -9.39 -14.07
N PHE A 163 -12.32 -9.48 -15.02
CA PHE A 163 -11.90 -8.33 -15.82
C PHE A 163 -11.92 -8.71 -17.30
N CYS A 164 -12.13 -7.70 -18.16
CA CYS A 164 -12.16 -7.89 -19.61
C CYS A 164 -10.86 -7.40 -20.24
N ARG A 165 -10.17 -8.28 -20.97
CA ARG A 165 -9.12 -7.91 -21.92
C ARG A 165 -9.79 -7.50 -23.22
N CYS A 166 -9.98 -6.19 -23.39
CA CYS A 166 -10.62 -5.65 -24.58
C CYS A 166 -9.70 -5.71 -25.80
N LYS A 167 -10.29 -6.01 -26.96
CA LYS A 167 -9.59 -5.90 -28.24
C LYS A 167 -9.72 -4.47 -28.75
N THR A 168 -8.63 -3.91 -29.26
CA THR A 168 -8.64 -2.63 -29.97
C THR A 168 -9.68 -2.68 -31.10
N PRO A 169 -10.50 -1.63 -31.29
CA PRO A 169 -10.48 -0.32 -30.63
C PRO A 169 -11.41 -0.19 -29.42
N TYR A 170 -11.75 -1.27 -28.71
CA TYR A 170 -12.70 -1.23 -27.60
C TYR A 170 -12.03 -1.13 -26.23
N TYR A 171 -12.68 -0.46 -25.29
CA TYR A 171 -12.20 -0.26 -23.92
C TYR A 171 -13.34 -0.12 -22.90
N GLY A 172 -12.98 0.06 -21.62
CA GLY A 172 -13.90 0.13 -20.50
C GLY A 172 -14.11 -1.23 -19.82
N THR A 173 -14.77 -1.24 -18.66
CA THR A 173 -14.90 -2.42 -17.78
C THR A 173 -15.41 -3.67 -18.51
N ASN A 174 -16.32 -3.49 -19.46
CA ASN A 174 -16.96 -4.56 -20.24
C ASN A 174 -16.71 -4.40 -21.75
N CYS A 175 -15.69 -3.64 -22.16
CA CYS A 175 -15.40 -3.36 -23.58
C CYS A 175 -16.55 -2.69 -24.35
N ASN A 176 -17.38 -1.91 -23.65
CA ASN A 176 -18.57 -1.27 -24.22
C ASN A 176 -18.29 0.07 -24.88
N LYS A 177 -17.10 0.64 -24.67
CA LYS A 177 -16.68 1.91 -25.28
C LYS A 177 -15.76 1.63 -26.46
N ARG A 178 -15.81 2.49 -27.47
CA ARG A 178 -14.94 2.43 -28.64
C ARG A 178 -14.07 3.68 -28.68
N LEU A 179 -12.77 3.51 -28.93
CA LEU A 179 -11.84 4.60 -29.16
C LEU A 179 -12.26 5.39 -30.41
N SER A 180 -12.09 6.70 -30.36
CA SER A 180 -12.23 7.53 -31.54
C SER A 180 -11.02 7.34 -32.47
N LYS A 181 -11.19 7.67 -33.75
CA LYS A 181 -10.12 7.56 -34.75
C LYS A 181 -8.84 8.35 -34.38
N ARG A 182 -8.98 9.42 -33.61
CA ARG A 182 -7.86 10.19 -33.07
C ARG A 182 -7.12 9.43 -31.97
N GLU A 183 -7.86 8.74 -31.10
CA GLU A 183 -7.29 7.94 -30.01
C GLU A 183 -6.66 6.64 -30.53
N GLU A 184 -7.24 6.02 -31.57
CA GLU A 184 -6.65 4.86 -32.28
C GLU A 184 -5.24 5.18 -32.84
N ILE A 185 -5.06 6.37 -33.44
CA ILE A 185 -3.74 6.81 -33.97
C ILE A 185 -2.72 7.00 -32.85
N LEU A 186 -3.14 7.51 -31.69
CA LEU A 186 -2.24 7.73 -30.57
C LEU A 186 -1.76 6.40 -29.97
N ASP A 187 -2.63 5.40 -29.92
CA ASP A 187 -2.30 4.05 -29.43
C ASP A 187 -1.29 3.36 -30.37
N GLU A 188 -1.50 3.43 -31.68
CA GLU A 188 -0.55 2.89 -32.67
C GLU A 188 0.82 3.58 -32.63
N LEU A 189 0.87 4.88 -32.34
CA LEU A 189 2.12 5.61 -32.18
C LEU A 189 2.82 5.21 -30.88
N PHE A 190 2.09 4.98 -29.80
CA PHE A 190 2.69 4.59 -28.52
C PHE A 190 3.36 3.21 -28.58
N GLU A 191 2.74 2.24 -29.25
CA GLU A 191 3.31 0.89 -29.45
C GLU A 191 4.48 0.86 -30.44
N ARG A 192 4.61 1.87 -31.31
CA ARG A 192 5.72 1.97 -32.26
C ARG A 192 6.99 2.58 -31.64
N TYR A 193 6.84 3.35 -30.57
CA TYR A 193 7.91 4.16 -29.98
C TYR A 193 8.28 3.75 -28.54
N ASN A 194 7.74 2.64 -28.02
CA ASN A 194 8.19 1.91 -26.82
C ASN A 194 8.58 0.48 -27.17
#